data_AF-A0A9P7GFX7-F1
#
_entry.id   AF-A0A9P7GFX7-F1
#
_cell.length_a   1.000
_cell.length_b   1.000
_cell.length_c   1.000
_cell.angle_alpha   90.00
_cell.angle_beta   90.00
_cell.angle_gamma   90.00
#
_symmetry.space_group_name_H-M   'P 1'
#
loop_
_entity.id
_entity.type
_entity.pdbx_description
1 polymer ?
#
loop_
_entity_poly.entity_id
_entity_poly.type
_entity_poly.pdbx_seq_one_letter_code
_entity_poly.pdbx_strand_id
1 'polypeptide(L)'
;MAGVDVTMEGSQEAETYTGSLIPVKKWVVHIEVRLRPRAAARFDTIRNLVHTYVSSFDRIGLPSTLDGWQDVPELAASVERIVASESTCPSHTLALEEMALQIHVYQPSDSDLFEEFSNSAGVKDDDDDTMAASVCDLPNRSWEGLWDSLIYADDIKMRLLDYIHATLVLSDANSTSFLGTGWFFFTDPQGQEKPLYVARWHKSCQYGYPIDEVESLTAARAGAMAGTEPSDGLRVVNALLTQLDKLKHRKNVLIMSTSNLVKAIDSAFVDRADIVQYVDLPSREAIYEILRTCLCEIVSKGIVATVNVPTLRQAQIYEATAKTLPSSAVSSANDLHIKTKNVALRLLGLAAQCRAQGLSGRALRRLPVLALARYIGIGNVMSFGGTEQPGQSSSGGADVDVWLDGMEKVVREQTKELKRLN
;
A
#
# COMPACT_ATOMS: atom_id res chain seq x y z
N MET A 1 -85.89 -41.87 1.04
CA MET A 1 -86.09 -40.66 0.22
C MET A 1 -85.12 -39.61 0.74
N ALA A 2 -84.34 -39.01 -0.16
CA ALA A 2 -83.19 -38.11 0.09
C ALA A 2 -81.87 -38.79 0.53
N GLY A 3 -81.07 -39.22 -0.45
CA GLY A 3 -79.61 -39.24 -0.35
C GLY A 3 -79.09 -38.00 -1.10
N VAL A 4 -78.26 -37.20 -0.45
CA VAL A 4 -77.68 -35.97 -1.02
C VAL A 4 -76.21 -36.24 -1.31
N ASP A 5 -75.87 -35.99 -2.57
CA ASP A 5 -74.60 -36.24 -3.23
C ASP A 5 -73.51 -35.27 -2.75
N VAL A 6 -72.30 -35.80 -2.51
CA VAL A 6 -71.09 -35.02 -2.20
C VAL A 6 -70.15 -35.22 -3.38
N THR A 7 -69.95 -34.17 -4.18
CA THR A 7 -68.87 -34.13 -5.17
C THR A 7 -67.96 -32.94 -4.92
N MET A 8 -66.67 -33.23 -4.99
CA MET A 8 -65.54 -32.36 -4.67
C MET A 8 -65.25 -31.36 -5.79
N GLU A 9 -65.03 -30.11 -5.44
CA GLU A 9 -64.21 -29.17 -6.20
C GLU A 9 -63.20 -28.53 -5.25
N GLY A 10 -61.96 -29.04 -5.27
CA GLY A 10 -60.81 -28.43 -4.61
C GLY A 10 -59.95 -27.75 -5.67
N SER A 11 -60.14 -26.45 -5.84
CA SER A 11 -59.29 -25.58 -6.66
C SER A 11 -57.93 -25.45 -5.98
N GLN A 12 -56.88 -26.06 -6.55
CA GLN A 12 -55.49 -25.80 -6.17
C GLN A 12 -55.08 -24.44 -6.74
N GLU A 13 -55.06 -23.41 -5.90
CA GLU A 13 -54.35 -22.17 -6.19
C GLU A 13 -52.84 -22.44 -6.07
N ALA A 14 -52.13 -22.26 -7.18
CA ALA A 14 -50.68 -22.33 -7.23
C ALA A 14 -50.09 -21.09 -6.54
N GLU A 15 -49.66 -21.24 -5.29
CA GLU A 15 -48.80 -20.26 -4.62
C GLU A 15 -47.48 -20.15 -5.41
N THR A 16 -47.35 -19.04 -6.13
CA THR A 16 -46.11 -18.67 -6.80
C THR A 16 -45.10 -18.32 -5.71
N TYR A 17 -44.17 -19.23 -5.43
CA TYR A 17 -42.99 -18.98 -4.61
C TYR A 17 -42.17 -17.87 -5.27
N THR A 18 -42.42 -16.62 -4.88
CA THR A 18 -41.47 -15.53 -5.13
C THR A 18 -40.26 -15.81 -4.25
N GLY A 19 -39.21 -16.38 -4.85
CA GLY A 19 -37.93 -16.59 -4.20
C GLY A 19 -37.48 -15.29 -3.55
N SER A 20 -37.43 -15.29 -2.21
CA SER A 20 -36.86 -14.19 -1.45
C SER A 20 -35.38 -14.09 -1.80
N LEU A 21 -35.03 -13.19 -2.71
CA LEU A 21 -33.65 -12.87 -3.07
C LEU A 21 -32.96 -12.37 -1.79
N ILE A 22 -32.09 -13.20 -1.22
CA ILE A 22 -31.21 -12.78 -0.13
C ILE A 22 -30.39 -11.60 -0.69
N PRO A 23 -30.42 -10.42 -0.06
CA PRO A 23 -29.67 -9.28 -0.56
C PRO A 23 -28.18 -9.64 -0.59
N VAL A 24 -27.61 -9.71 -1.79
CA VAL A 24 -26.20 -9.98 -2.00
C VAL A 24 -25.43 -8.84 -1.33
N LYS A 25 -24.59 -9.19 -0.35
CA LYS A 25 -23.75 -8.22 0.35
C LYS A 25 -22.85 -7.53 -0.66
N LYS A 26 -23.05 -6.22 -0.84
CA LYS A 26 -22.20 -5.41 -1.72
C LYS A 26 -20.93 -4.98 -0.99
N TRP A 27 -19.80 -5.12 -1.66
CA TRP A 27 -18.50 -4.65 -1.18
C TRP A 27 -18.18 -3.31 -1.83
N VAL A 28 -17.72 -2.35 -1.04
CA VAL A 28 -17.26 -1.08 -1.57
C VAL A 28 -15.96 -1.33 -2.36
N VAL A 29 -15.99 -0.98 -3.65
CA VAL A 29 -14.84 -1.09 -4.54
C VAL A 29 -14.55 0.29 -5.07
N HIS A 30 -13.35 0.77 -4.79
CA HIS A 30 -12.94 2.09 -5.21
C HIS A 30 -12.12 2.00 -6.50
N ILE A 31 -12.48 2.82 -7.47
CA ILE A 31 -11.81 2.96 -8.76
C ILE A 31 -11.11 4.31 -8.79
N GLU A 32 -9.81 4.30 -9.04
CA GLU A 32 -8.97 5.48 -9.13
C GLU A 32 -8.70 5.80 -10.59
N VAL A 33 -9.03 7.03 -10.99
CA VAL A 33 -8.89 7.52 -12.37
C VAL A 33 -7.94 8.70 -12.35
N ARG A 34 -6.74 8.48 -12.86
CA ARG A 34 -5.71 9.51 -13.00
C ARG A 34 -5.86 10.20 -14.34
N LEU A 35 -6.07 11.50 -14.32
CA LEU A 35 -6.03 12.34 -15.51
C LEU A 35 -4.61 12.72 -15.88
N ARG A 36 -4.41 13.04 -17.16
CA ARG A 36 -3.18 13.68 -17.63
C ARG A 36 -3.08 15.10 -17.02
N PRO A 37 -1.88 15.62 -16.72
CA PRO A 37 -1.74 16.89 -16.00
C PRO A 37 -2.33 18.11 -16.71
N ARG A 38 -2.49 18.05 -18.04
CA ARG A 38 -3.07 19.13 -18.86
C ARG A 38 -4.44 18.79 -19.43
N ALA A 39 -5.12 17.78 -18.89
CA ALA A 39 -6.46 17.44 -19.31
C ALA A 39 -7.43 18.57 -18.92
N ALA A 40 -8.24 19.03 -19.88
CA ALA A 40 -9.28 20.04 -19.66
C ALA A 40 -10.67 19.43 -19.41
N ALA A 41 -10.77 18.11 -19.37
CA ALA A 41 -12.04 17.41 -19.22
C ALA A 41 -12.63 17.60 -17.82
N ARG A 42 -13.96 17.78 -17.75
CA ARG A 42 -14.67 17.88 -16.48
C ARG A 42 -14.64 16.53 -15.75
N PHE A 43 -14.35 16.56 -14.45
CA PHE A 43 -14.25 15.35 -13.63
C PHE A 43 -15.53 14.52 -13.62
N ASP A 44 -16.70 15.16 -13.66
CA ASP A 44 -17.99 14.45 -13.67
C ASP A 44 -18.25 13.73 -14.99
N THR A 45 -17.86 14.34 -16.11
CA THR A 45 -17.93 13.72 -17.43
C THR A 45 -17.05 12.47 -17.47
N ILE A 46 -15.78 12.58 -17.05
CA ILE A 46 -14.88 11.42 -16.98
C ILE A 46 -15.42 10.36 -16.03
N ARG A 47 -15.95 10.74 -14.85
CA ARG A 47 -16.51 9.79 -13.90
C ARG A 47 -17.65 8.96 -14.51
N ASN A 48 -18.56 9.60 -15.25
CA ASN A 48 -19.69 8.92 -15.89
C ASN A 48 -19.25 8.00 -17.03
N LEU A 49 -18.26 8.43 -17.82
CA LEU A 49 -17.66 7.59 -18.87
C LEU A 49 -16.98 6.37 -18.29
N VAL A 50 -16.17 6.55 -17.23
CA VAL A 50 -15.52 5.45 -16.52
C VAL A 50 -16.56 4.54 -15.87
N HIS A 51 -17.62 5.06 -15.28
CA HIS A 51 -18.71 4.24 -14.74
C HIS A 51 -19.31 3.34 -15.82
N THR A 52 -19.60 3.91 -17.00
CA THR A 52 -20.16 3.16 -18.14
C THR A 52 -19.20 2.08 -18.61
N TYR A 53 -17.92 2.40 -18.72
CA TYR A 53 -16.87 1.46 -19.10
C TYR A 53 -16.66 0.34 -18.06
N VAL A 54 -16.60 0.67 -16.78
CA VAL A 54 -16.46 -0.32 -15.69
C VAL A 54 -17.70 -1.23 -15.63
N SER A 55 -18.88 -0.68 -15.96
CA SER A 55 -20.12 -1.45 -16.00
C SER A 55 -20.18 -2.45 -17.16
N SER A 56 -19.28 -2.38 -18.15
CA SER A 56 -19.21 -3.40 -19.21
C SER A 56 -18.48 -4.67 -18.79
N PHE A 57 -17.80 -4.66 -17.64
CA PHE A 57 -17.13 -5.84 -17.11
C PHE A 57 -18.12 -6.71 -16.31
N ASP A 58 -18.08 -8.01 -16.54
CA ASP A 58 -18.80 -8.99 -15.70
C ASP A 58 -18.11 -9.13 -14.33
N ARG A 59 -16.77 -9.22 -14.36
CA ARG A 59 -15.94 -9.40 -13.18
C ARG A 59 -14.70 -8.53 -13.23
N ILE A 60 -14.26 -8.05 -12.06
CA ILE A 60 -13.05 -7.23 -11.92
C ILE A 60 -12.13 -7.87 -10.89
N GLY A 61 -10.84 -7.98 -11.23
CA GLY A 61 -9.79 -8.42 -10.32
C GLY A 61 -9.37 -7.30 -9.37
N LEU A 62 -9.11 -7.59 -8.10
CA LEU A 62 -8.74 -6.61 -7.08
C LEU A 62 -7.45 -7.03 -6.32
N PRO A 63 -6.45 -6.14 -6.18
CA PRO A 63 -6.26 -4.90 -6.95
C PRO A 63 -5.88 -5.22 -8.42
N SER A 64 -6.25 -4.35 -9.37
CA SER A 64 -5.82 -4.47 -10.77
C SER A 64 -5.77 -3.13 -11.51
N THR A 65 -4.94 -3.06 -12.55
CA THR A 65 -4.99 -1.96 -13.52
C THR A 65 -5.96 -2.36 -14.63
N LEU A 66 -6.88 -1.46 -14.99
CA LEU A 66 -7.88 -1.71 -16.02
C LEU A 66 -7.35 -1.23 -17.37
N ASP A 67 -7.51 -2.05 -18.40
CA ASP A 67 -7.05 -1.82 -19.78
C ASP A 67 -8.21 -1.95 -20.79
N GLY A 68 -8.11 -1.27 -21.93
CA GLY A 68 -9.12 -1.23 -22.99
C GLY A 68 -9.96 0.05 -22.99
N TRP A 69 -9.85 0.91 -21.97
CA TRP A 69 -10.46 2.24 -21.97
C TRP A 69 -9.82 3.17 -23.01
N GLN A 70 -8.63 2.82 -23.53
CA GLN A 70 -7.93 3.56 -24.57
C GLN A 70 -8.70 3.57 -25.91
N ASP A 71 -9.65 2.66 -26.11
CA ASP A 71 -10.51 2.64 -27.29
C ASP A 71 -11.62 3.70 -27.23
N VAL A 72 -11.90 4.26 -26.04
CA VAL A 72 -12.86 5.35 -25.84
C VAL A 72 -12.14 6.68 -26.05
N PRO A 73 -12.43 7.44 -27.13
CA PRO A 73 -11.61 8.61 -27.50
C PRO A 73 -11.50 9.69 -26.41
N GLU A 74 -12.59 9.92 -25.68
CA GLU A 74 -12.65 10.93 -24.61
C GLU A 74 -11.80 10.53 -23.39
N LEU A 75 -11.80 9.23 -23.05
CA LEU A 75 -10.95 8.68 -22.00
C LEU A 75 -9.50 8.64 -22.49
N ALA A 76 -9.23 8.20 -23.71
CA ALA A 76 -7.89 8.15 -24.28
C ALA A 76 -7.21 9.52 -24.34
N ALA A 77 -7.96 10.60 -24.57
CA ALA A 77 -7.43 11.96 -24.60
C ALA A 77 -7.07 12.50 -23.20
N SER A 78 -7.83 12.12 -22.17
CA SER A 78 -7.83 12.79 -20.87
C SER A 78 -7.28 11.95 -19.72
N VAL A 79 -7.48 10.63 -19.78
CA VAL A 79 -7.09 9.66 -18.76
C VAL A 79 -5.68 9.15 -19.06
N GLU A 80 -4.92 8.96 -18.01
CA GLU A 80 -3.59 8.36 -18.03
C GLU A 80 -3.60 6.95 -17.46
N ARG A 81 -4.38 6.70 -16.41
CA ARG A 81 -4.44 5.40 -15.72
C ARG A 81 -5.78 5.19 -15.02
N ILE A 82 -6.28 3.95 -15.04
CA ILE A 82 -7.44 3.50 -14.26
C ILE A 82 -7.04 2.27 -13.42
N VAL A 83 -7.27 2.33 -12.11
CA VAL A 83 -6.92 1.26 -11.17
C VAL A 83 -8.13 0.90 -10.32
N ALA A 84 -8.40 -0.40 -10.17
CA ALA A 84 -9.31 -0.94 -9.18
C ALA A 84 -8.51 -1.31 -7.93
N SER A 85 -8.81 -0.65 -6.82
CA SER A 85 -8.02 -0.79 -5.58
C SER A 85 -8.38 -2.04 -4.78
N GLU A 86 -7.55 -2.36 -3.80
CA GLU A 86 -7.86 -3.36 -2.79
C GLU A 86 -9.19 -3.05 -2.08
N SER A 87 -9.90 -4.11 -1.71
CA SER A 87 -11.16 -4.05 -0.98
C SER A 87 -11.14 -5.10 0.13
N THR A 88 -11.97 -4.93 1.16
CA THR A 88 -12.09 -5.85 2.30
C THR A 88 -12.76 -7.18 1.94
N CYS A 89 -13.08 -7.39 0.66
CA CYS A 89 -13.67 -8.63 0.18
C CYS A 89 -12.68 -9.81 0.26
N PRO A 90 -13.17 -11.03 0.55
CA PRO A 90 -12.31 -12.22 0.69
C PRO A 90 -11.79 -12.77 -0.65
N SER A 91 -12.29 -12.27 -1.79
CA SER A 91 -11.95 -12.74 -3.13
C SER A 91 -11.15 -11.67 -3.88
N HIS A 92 -10.13 -12.10 -4.63
CA HIS A 92 -9.37 -11.25 -5.55
C HIS A 92 -10.13 -10.95 -6.85
N THR A 93 -11.37 -11.43 -6.98
CA THR A 93 -12.22 -11.15 -8.14
C THR A 93 -13.66 -11.10 -7.67
N LEU A 94 -14.33 -10.00 -7.95
CA LEU A 94 -15.74 -9.80 -7.63
C LEU A 94 -16.55 -9.65 -8.92
N ALA A 95 -17.80 -10.10 -8.90
CA ALA A 95 -18.75 -9.76 -9.96
C ALA A 95 -19.28 -8.34 -9.77
N LEU A 96 -19.64 -7.66 -10.85
CA LEU A 96 -20.13 -6.27 -10.79
C LEU A 96 -21.35 -6.11 -9.87
N GLU A 97 -22.23 -7.11 -9.82
CA GLU A 97 -23.44 -7.14 -8.98
C GLU A 97 -23.12 -7.09 -7.48
N GLU A 98 -21.96 -7.63 -7.10
CA GLU A 98 -21.46 -7.69 -5.72
C GLU A 98 -20.70 -6.41 -5.32
N MET A 99 -20.58 -5.43 -6.23
CA MET A 99 -19.81 -4.20 -6.00
C MET A 99 -20.70 -2.98 -5.73
N ALA A 100 -20.25 -2.14 -4.81
CA ALA A 100 -20.66 -0.75 -4.67
C ALA A 100 -19.50 0.13 -5.17
N LEU A 101 -19.56 0.52 -6.44
CA LEU A 101 -18.48 1.28 -7.09
C LEU A 101 -18.40 2.72 -6.56
N GLN A 102 -17.19 3.15 -6.21
CA GLN A 102 -16.86 4.54 -5.89
C GLN A 102 -15.71 5.01 -6.80
N ILE A 103 -16.00 5.94 -7.71
CA ILE A 103 -15.06 6.38 -8.73
C ILE A 103 -14.46 7.73 -8.37
N HIS A 104 -13.14 7.73 -8.15
CA HIS A 104 -12.34 8.86 -7.74
C HIS A 104 -11.52 9.37 -8.92
N VAL A 105 -11.93 10.50 -9.48
CA VAL A 105 -11.21 11.17 -10.57
C VAL A 105 -10.32 12.26 -9.98
N TYR A 106 -9.03 12.22 -10.30
CA TYR A 106 -8.05 13.18 -9.83
C TYR A 106 -7.03 13.54 -10.92
N GLN A 107 -6.42 14.70 -10.78
CA GLN A 107 -5.41 15.24 -11.70
C GLN A 107 -4.21 15.69 -10.87
N PRO A 108 -3.04 15.06 -11.04
CA PRO A 108 -1.86 15.44 -10.28
C PRO A 108 -1.35 16.82 -10.72
N SER A 109 -0.71 17.52 -9.78
CA SER A 109 0.01 18.77 -10.08
C SER A 109 1.20 18.50 -11.02
N ASP A 110 1.53 19.50 -11.84
CA ASP A 110 2.74 19.48 -12.71
C ASP A 110 4.03 19.73 -11.90
N SER A 111 3.92 20.19 -10.65
CA SER A 111 5.06 20.45 -9.76
C SER A 111 5.36 19.24 -8.87
N ASP A 112 6.49 18.59 -9.13
CA ASP A 112 7.11 17.60 -8.24
C ASP A 112 7.95 18.26 -7.13
N LEU A 113 8.01 19.60 -7.10
CA LEU A 113 8.83 20.35 -6.17
C LEU A 113 8.09 20.52 -4.84
N PHE A 114 8.79 20.20 -3.75
CA PHE A 114 8.38 20.59 -2.42
C PHE A 114 8.79 22.05 -2.19
N GLU A 115 7.86 22.90 -1.77
CA GLU A 115 8.20 24.24 -1.31
C GLU A 115 8.85 24.13 0.07
N GLU A 116 10.08 24.63 0.19
CA GLU A 116 10.83 24.63 1.43
C GLU A 116 10.50 25.89 2.23
N PHE A 117 10.04 25.72 3.47
CA PHE A 117 9.85 26.80 4.43
C PHE A 117 11.04 26.87 5.37
N SER A 118 11.76 28.00 5.34
CA SER A 118 12.81 28.34 6.30
C SER A 118 12.23 29.02 7.54
N ASN A 119 12.98 28.99 8.64
CA ASN A 119 12.60 29.61 9.92
C ASN A 119 12.55 31.16 9.88
N SER A 120 12.98 31.78 8.79
CA SER A 120 13.10 33.24 8.69
C SER A 120 11.81 33.86 8.14
N ALA A 121 11.04 34.50 9.02
CA ALA A 121 9.93 35.38 8.66
C ALA A 121 10.42 36.68 8.01
N GLY A 122 11.07 36.59 6.85
CA GLY A 122 11.43 37.74 6.00
C GLY A 122 12.70 38.51 6.38
N VAL A 123 13.56 37.98 7.25
CA VAL A 123 14.91 38.52 7.46
C VAL A 123 15.90 37.63 6.75
N LYS A 124 16.42 38.09 5.61
CA LYS A 124 17.52 37.46 4.89
C LYS A 124 18.80 37.66 5.70
N ASP A 125 19.09 36.75 6.62
CA ASP A 125 20.45 36.57 7.14
C ASP A 125 20.98 35.28 6.52
N ASP A 126 21.94 35.41 5.61
CA ASP A 126 22.37 34.39 4.63
C ASP A 126 23.06 33.16 5.28
N ASP A 127 23.30 33.16 6.59
CA ASP A 127 24.14 32.17 7.28
C ASP A 127 23.38 31.16 8.16
N ASP A 128 22.06 31.28 8.37
CA ASP A 128 21.33 30.41 9.32
C ASP A 128 19.92 29.97 8.85
N ASP A 129 19.70 29.90 7.53
CA ASP A 129 18.46 29.35 6.97
C ASP A 129 18.42 27.82 7.12
N THR A 130 18.05 27.36 8.31
CA THR A 130 17.75 25.94 8.53
C THR A 130 16.34 25.64 7.99
N MET A 131 16.24 24.63 7.12
CA MET A 131 14.97 24.13 6.62
C MET A 131 14.08 23.64 7.77
N ALA A 132 12.85 24.15 7.84
CA ALA A 132 11.92 23.84 8.92
C ALA A 132 10.79 22.90 8.49
N ALA A 133 10.31 23.05 7.24
CA ALA A 133 9.25 22.21 6.69
C ALA A 133 9.32 22.14 5.17
N SER A 134 8.79 21.05 4.61
CA SER A 134 8.53 20.89 3.18
C SER A 134 7.03 20.82 2.93
N VAL A 135 6.56 21.53 1.91
CA VAL A 135 5.13 21.62 1.55
C VAL A 135 4.93 21.10 0.14
N CYS A 136 3.85 20.37 -0.07
CA CYS A 136 3.56 19.70 -1.32
C CYS A 136 2.05 19.70 -1.59
N ASP A 137 1.68 20.06 -2.81
CA ASP A 137 0.29 20.06 -3.26
C ASP A 137 -0.19 18.63 -3.53
N LEU A 138 -1.42 18.35 -3.10
CA LEU A 138 -2.09 17.08 -3.36
C LEU A 138 -3.09 17.22 -4.50
N PRO A 139 -3.22 16.20 -5.38
CA PRO A 139 -2.45 14.95 -5.42
C PRO A 139 -1.07 15.13 -6.09
N ASN A 140 -0.02 14.55 -5.51
CA ASN A 140 1.36 14.62 -6.01
C ASN A 140 1.82 13.31 -6.67
N ARG A 141 2.55 13.39 -7.79
CA ARG A 141 3.06 12.22 -8.52
C ARG A 141 4.16 11.48 -7.77
N SER A 142 5.00 12.19 -7.01
CA SER A 142 6.11 11.61 -6.24
C SER A 142 5.63 10.60 -5.17
N TRP A 143 4.37 10.69 -4.78
CA TRP A 143 3.74 9.86 -3.77
C TRP A 143 2.97 8.68 -4.36
N GLU A 144 2.84 8.60 -5.67
CA GLU A 144 2.07 7.54 -6.31
C GLU A 144 2.76 6.17 -6.20
N GLY A 145 1.96 5.11 -6.03
CA GLY A 145 2.45 3.74 -5.91
C GLY A 145 3.10 3.41 -4.55
N LEU A 146 3.33 4.40 -3.69
CA LEU A 146 3.86 4.17 -2.34
C LEU A 146 2.92 3.25 -1.55
N TRP A 147 1.61 3.51 -1.56
CA TRP A 147 0.61 2.69 -0.88
C TRP A 147 0.57 1.23 -1.30
N ASP A 148 0.61 0.98 -2.60
CA ASP A 148 0.61 -0.38 -3.15
C ASP A 148 1.91 -1.11 -2.82
N SER A 149 2.99 -0.35 -2.67
CA SER A 149 4.27 -0.91 -2.24
C SER A 149 4.22 -1.34 -0.77
N LEU A 150 3.45 -0.66 0.10
CA LEU A 150 3.36 -0.99 1.52
C LEU A 150 2.55 -2.29 1.72
N ILE A 151 3.22 -3.32 2.24
CA ILE A 151 2.63 -4.64 2.48
C ILE A 151 2.68 -4.94 3.98
N TYR A 152 1.49 -5.00 4.57
CA TYR A 152 1.30 -5.36 5.97
C TYR A 152 0.65 -6.74 6.11
N ALA A 153 0.87 -7.40 7.23
CA ALA A 153 0.31 -8.72 7.51
C ALA A 153 -1.22 -8.69 7.71
N ASP A 154 -1.71 -7.57 8.23
CA ASP A 154 -3.10 -7.34 8.59
C ASP A 154 -3.73 -6.28 7.67
N ASP A 155 -5.05 -6.11 7.80
CA ASP A 155 -5.89 -5.08 7.17
C ASP A 155 -5.65 -3.65 7.71
N ILE A 156 -4.44 -3.35 8.23
CA ILE A 156 -4.08 -2.06 8.82
C ILE A 156 -4.38 -0.91 7.86
N LYS A 157 -4.05 -1.09 6.58
CA LYS A 157 -4.31 -0.12 5.50
C LYS A 157 -5.79 0.25 5.40
N MET A 158 -6.66 -0.77 5.31
CA MET A 158 -8.10 -0.57 5.16
C MET A 158 -8.73 0.00 6.44
N ARG A 159 -8.36 -0.53 7.60
CA ARG A 159 -8.82 0.01 8.90
C ARG A 159 -8.46 1.48 9.04
N LEU A 160 -7.21 1.83 8.73
CA LEU A 160 -6.76 3.21 8.81
C LEU A 160 -7.57 4.12 7.86
N LEU A 161 -7.76 3.68 6.63
CA LEU A 161 -8.54 4.43 5.64
C LEU A 161 -9.99 4.64 6.11
N ASP A 162 -10.62 3.60 6.66
CA ASP A 162 -11.98 3.68 7.21
C ASP A 162 -12.05 4.67 8.37
N TYR A 163 -11.04 4.68 9.26
CA TYR A 163 -10.96 5.64 10.36
C TYR A 163 -10.78 7.08 9.87
N ILE A 164 -9.88 7.31 8.91
CA ILE A 164 -9.66 8.64 8.33
C ILE A 164 -10.95 9.12 7.66
N HIS A 165 -11.58 8.26 6.86
CA HIS A 165 -12.83 8.59 6.18
C HIS A 165 -13.96 8.91 7.17
N ALA A 166 -14.16 8.09 8.20
CA ALA A 166 -15.15 8.35 9.24
C ALA A 166 -14.88 9.67 9.96
N THR A 167 -13.62 9.97 10.30
CA THR A 167 -13.22 11.22 10.95
C THR A 167 -13.56 12.43 10.06
N LEU A 168 -13.31 12.35 8.76
CA LEU A 168 -13.61 13.45 7.84
C LEU A 168 -15.10 13.65 7.63
N VAL A 169 -15.85 12.56 7.43
CA VAL A 169 -17.32 12.63 7.31
C VAL A 169 -17.94 13.25 8.56
N LEU A 170 -17.43 12.89 9.75
CA LEU A 170 -17.87 13.49 11.01
C LEU A 170 -17.48 14.97 11.10
N SER A 171 -16.29 15.37 10.66
CA SER A 171 -15.86 16.77 10.63
C SER A 171 -16.72 17.65 9.71
N ASP A 172 -17.11 17.09 8.56
CA ASP A 172 -17.99 17.73 7.57
C ASP A 172 -19.42 17.87 8.10
N ALA A 173 -19.95 16.81 8.73
CA ALA A 173 -21.33 16.79 9.22
C ALA A 173 -21.57 17.66 10.47
N ASN A 174 -20.54 17.89 11.29
CA ASN A 174 -20.75 18.52 12.60
C ASN A 174 -20.61 20.06 12.56
N SER A 175 -21.61 20.75 13.12
CA SER A 175 -21.57 22.19 13.46
C SER A 175 -20.95 22.43 14.86
N THR A 176 -20.64 21.38 15.61
CA THR A 176 -20.12 21.46 16.98
C THR A 176 -18.67 20.97 17.06
N SER A 177 -17.83 21.80 17.68
CA SER A 177 -16.37 21.75 17.78
C SER A 177 -15.78 20.63 18.67
N PHE A 178 -16.57 19.62 19.04
CA PHE A 178 -16.14 18.59 20.01
C PHE A 178 -15.40 17.41 19.38
N LEU A 179 -15.65 17.13 18.10
CA LEU A 179 -14.88 16.15 17.33
C LEU A 179 -13.84 16.91 16.54
N GLY A 180 -12.66 17.09 17.15
CA GLY A 180 -11.51 17.67 16.48
C GLY A 180 -11.14 16.88 15.23
N THR A 181 -10.47 17.52 14.29
CA THR A 181 -9.81 16.85 13.19
C THR A 181 -8.74 15.89 13.71
N GLY A 182 -8.82 14.63 13.27
CA GLY A 182 -8.07 13.55 13.88
C GLY A 182 -6.55 13.76 13.90
N TRP A 183 -5.95 13.48 15.05
CA TRP A 183 -4.52 13.25 15.18
C TRP A 183 -4.25 11.75 15.17
N PHE A 184 -3.58 11.30 14.11
CA PHE A 184 -3.16 9.92 13.92
C PHE A 184 -1.69 9.76 14.30
N PHE A 185 -1.42 8.81 15.18
CA PHE A 185 -0.09 8.52 15.65
C PHE A 185 0.32 7.11 15.22
N PHE A 186 1.47 7.00 14.57
CA PHE A 186 2.03 5.75 14.07
C PHE A 186 3.34 5.47 14.77
N THR A 187 3.47 4.27 15.30
CA THR A 187 4.73 3.81 15.87
C THR A 187 5.29 2.71 15.00
N ASP A 188 6.47 2.96 14.44
CA ASP A 188 7.21 2.02 13.60
C ASP A 188 8.61 1.81 14.21
N PRO A 189 8.74 0.92 15.21
CA PRO A 189 9.98 0.75 15.98
C PRO A 189 11.21 0.33 15.18
N GLN A 190 11.08 0.08 13.89
CA GLN A 190 12.12 -0.49 13.03
C GLN A 190 12.27 0.28 11.70
N GLY A 191 11.59 1.42 11.54
CA GLY A 191 11.61 2.23 10.34
C GLY A 191 11.25 1.43 9.08
N GLN A 192 10.25 0.55 9.19
CA GLN A 192 9.78 -0.38 8.17
C GLN A 192 9.48 0.34 6.87
N GLU A 193 8.82 1.49 6.90
CA GLU A 193 8.66 2.42 5.77
C GLU A 193 7.90 3.69 6.19
N LYS A 194 8.57 4.84 6.09
CA LYS A 194 7.93 6.16 6.02
C LYS A 194 7.50 6.33 4.55
N PRO A 195 6.20 6.39 4.16
CA PRO A 195 5.12 7.03 4.88
C PRO A 195 3.77 6.26 4.83
N LEU A 196 3.17 6.00 5.99
CA LEU A 196 1.73 5.72 6.06
C LEU A 196 0.87 6.96 5.66
N TYR A 197 1.52 8.09 5.39
CA TYR A 197 0.94 9.39 5.01
C TYR A 197 0.28 9.42 3.63
N VAL A 198 0.39 8.34 2.87
CA VAL A 198 -0.02 8.32 1.48
C VAL A 198 -0.78 7.04 1.18
N ALA A 199 -2.10 7.10 1.22
CA ALA A 199 -2.85 7.19 -0.02
C ALA A 199 -4.34 7.32 0.26
N ARG A 200 -5.01 7.90 -0.73
CA ARG A 200 -6.44 8.13 -0.79
C ARG A 200 -6.93 9.23 0.16
N TRP A 201 -6.29 10.39 0.02
CA TRP A 201 -6.86 11.66 0.42
C TRP A 201 -8.15 11.90 -0.36
N HIS A 202 -9.30 11.69 0.30
CA HIS A 202 -10.59 12.03 -0.26
C HIS A 202 -10.71 13.56 -0.34
N LYS A 203 -11.54 14.05 -1.27
CA LYS A 203 -11.80 15.47 -1.58
C LYS A 203 -12.16 16.39 -0.39
N SER A 204 -12.36 15.84 0.81
CA SER A 204 -12.68 16.56 2.04
C SER A 204 -11.43 16.97 2.87
N CYS A 205 -10.27 16.32 2.68
CA CYS A 205 -9.03 16.76 3.33
C CYS A 205 -8.35 17.84 2.48
N GLN A 206 -8.19 19.03 3.05
CA GLN A 206 -7.54 20.15 2.36
C GLN A 206 -6.08 20.34 2.81
N TYR A 207 -5.74 19.95 4.04
CA TYR A 207 -4.39 20.10 4.59
C TYR A 207 -3.98 18.88 5.44
N GLY A 208 -2.82 18.30 5.16
CA GLY A 208 -2.21 17.22 5.94
C GLY A 208 -0.85 17.65 6.50
N TYR A 209 -0.61 17.38 7.79
CA TYR A 209 0.66 17.69 8.46
C TYR A 209 1.31 16.39 8.94
N PRO A 210 2.19 15.76 8.13
CA PRO A 210 3.02 14.65 8.57
C PRO A 210 4.17 15.19 9.44
N ILE A 211 4.33 14.63 10.63
CA ILE A 211 5.41 14.97 11.57
C ILE A 211 6.20 13.69 11.83
N ASP A 212 7.48 13.71 11.46
CA ASP A 212 8.33 12.54 11.57
C ASP A 212 9.26 12.62 12.78
N GLU A 213 9.69 11.45 13.27
CA GLU A 213 10.64 11.28 14.37
C GLU A 213 10.28 12.07 15.64
N VAL A 214 9.01 12.03 16.05
CA VAL A 214 8.54 12.75 17.25
C VAL A 214 9.21 12.28 18.56
N GLU A 215 9.92 11.14 18.55
CA GLU A 215 10.80 10.73 19.65
C GLU A 215 11.95 11.73 19.89
N SER A 216 12.43 12.43 18.85
CA SER A 216 13.48 13.44 18.99
C SER A 216 13.00 14.63 19.84
N LEU A 217 11.75 15.04 19.63
CA LEU A 217 11.07 16.07 20.41
C LEU A 217 10.84 15.61 21.86
N THR A 218 10.51 14.33 22.05
CA THR A 218 10.33 13.77 23.40
C THR A 218 11.66 13.70 24.15
N ALA A 219 12.73 13.25 23.49
CA ALA A 219 14.06 13.17 24.08
C ALA A 219 14.54 14.55 24.56
N ALA A 220 14.33 15.59 23.74
CA ALA A 220 14.69 16.96 24.09
C ALA A 220 13.91 17.46 25.34
N ARG A 221 12.63 17.14 25.42
CA ARG A 221 11.78 17.47 26.57
C ARG A 221 12.22 16.74 27.85
N ALA A 222 12.51 15.44 27.75
CA ALA A 222 12.98 14.64 28.88
C ALA A 222 14.36 15.10 29.38
N GLY A 223 15.29 15.40 28.46
CA GLY A 223 16.61 15.94 28.78
C GLY A 223 16.55 17.30 29.46
N ALA A 224 15.67 18.20 28.98
CA ALA A 224 15.45 19.49 29.62
C ALA A 224 14.84 19.37 31.03
N MET A 225 13.92 18.42 31.26
CA MET A 225 13.37 18.13 32.59
C MET A 225 14.41 17.49 33.54
N ALA A 226 15.33 16.70 33.00
CA ALA A 226 16.45 16.11 33.74
C ALA A 226 17.60 17.08 33.99
N GLY A 227 17.55 18.30 33.43
CA GLY A 227 18.60 19.31 33.53
C GLY A 227 19.86 19.00 32.70
N THR A 228 19.78 18.02 31.78
CA THR A 228 20.89 17.62 30.91
C THR A 228 20.93 18.39 29.59
N GLU A 229 19.83 19.07 29.25
CA GLU A 229 19.70 19.94 28.08
C GLU A 229 19.17 21.33 28.46
N PRO A 230 19.44 22.37 27.65
CA PRO A 230 18.90 23.70 27.90
C PRO A 230 17.37 23.71 27.92
N SER A 231 16.78 24.51 28.81
CA SER A 231 15.32 24.64 28.96
C SER A 231 14.58 25.11 27.70
N ASP A 232 15.32 25.55 26.69
CA ASP A 232 14.79 26.00 25.41
C ASP A 232 14.13 24.85 24.63
N GLY A 233 14.69 23.63 24.71
CA GLY A 233 14.06 22.44 24.11
C GLY A 233 12.65 22.19 24.65
N LEU A 234 12.46 22.33 25.97
CA LEU A 234 11.15 22.23 26.61
C LEU A 234 10.17 23.31 26.13
N ARG A 235 10.65 24.54 25.93
CA ARG A 235 9.81 25.65 25.43
C ARG A 235 9.37 25.41 23.99
N VAL A 236 10.28 24.92 23.13
CA VAL A 236 9.99 24.58 21.73
C VAL A 236 8.93 23.48 21.65
N VAL A 237 9.09 22.39 22.41
CA VAL A 237 8.12 21.27 22.41
C VAL A 237 6.74 21.72 22.90
N ASN A 238 6.68 22.50 23.98
CA ASN A 238 5.41 23.03 24.49
C ASN A 238 4.75 24.00 23.51
N ALA A 239 5.53 24.86 22.85
CA ALA A 239 5.01 25.75 21.81
C ALA A 239 4.43 24.96 20.65
N LEU A 240 5.15 23.93 20.17
CA LEU A 240 4.68 23.05 19.09
C LEU A 240 3.37 22.34 19.46
N LEU A 241 3.31 21.68 20.62
CA LEU A 241 2.08 21.02 21.10
C LEU A 241 0.90 22.00 21.17
N THR A 242 1.14 23.23 21.63
CA THR A 242 0.11 24.29 21.67
C THR A 242 -0.37 24.67 20.27
N GLN A 243 0.49 24.69 19.25
CA GLN A 243 0.07 24.95 17.87
C GLN A 243 -0.68 23.76 17.27
N LEU A 244 -0.25 22.52 17.54
CA LEU A 244 -0.97 21.31 17.12
C LEU A 244 -2.37 21.25 17.73
N ASP A 245 -2.51 21.60 19.01
CA ASP A 245 -3.82 21.68 19.70
C ASP A 245 -4.74 22.71 19.02
N LYS A 246 -4.21 23.83 18.49
CA LYS A 246 -5.01 24.79 17.71
C LYS A 246 -5.42 24.25 16.34
N LEU A 247 -4.52 23.53 15.68
CA LEU A 247 -4.80 22.93 14.37
C LEU A 247 -5.82 21.79 14.46
N LYS A 248 -5.82 21.02 15.55
CA LYS A 248 -6.80 19.94 15.83
C LYS A 248 -8.27 20.40 15.79
N HIS A 249 -8.55 21.70 15.96
CA HIS A 249 -9.93 22.21 15.95
C HIS A 249 -10.36 22.79 14.59
N ARG A 250 -9.46 22.79 13.60
CA ARG A 250 -9.75 23.32 12.26
C ARG A 250 -10.33 22.22 11.40
N LYS A 251 -11.48 22.45 10.78
CA LYS A 251 -12.05 21.52 9.79
C LYS A 251 -11.04 21.25 8.67
N ASN A 252 -11.08 20.06 8.08
CA ASN A 252 -10.30 19.65 6.91
C ASN A 252 -8.77 19.62 7.11
N VAL A 253 -8.32 19.65 8.37
CA VAL A 253 -6.93 19.40 8.76
C VAL A 253 -6.78 17.93 9.15
N LEU A 254 -5.64 17.31 8.88
CA LEU A 254 -5.28 16.00 9.42
C LEU A 254 -3.85 16.07 9.94
N ILE A 255 -3.63 15.66 11.19
CA ILE A 255 -2.29 15.60 11.77
C ILE A 255 -1.88 14.14 11.82
N MET A 256 -0.72 13.83 11.25
CA MET A 256 -0.18 12.47 11.27
C MET A 256 1.23 12.53 11.88
N SER A 257 1.56 11.61 12.76
CA SER A 257 2.88 11.57 13.41
C SER A 257 3.49 10.19 13.37
N THR A 258 4.78 10.07 13.08
CA THR A 258 5.53 8.81 13.15
C THR A 258 6.58 8.83 14.25
N SER A 259 6.73 7.71 14.95
CA SER A 259 7.83 7.50 15.88
C SER A 259 8.50 6.15 15.72
N ASN A 260 9.84 6.12 15.78
CA ASN A 260 10.61 4.88 15.77
C ASN A 260 10.86 4.31 17.18
N LEU A 261 10.42 4.99 18.25
CA LEU A 261 10.67 4.54 19.62
C LEU A 261 9.37 4.49 20.41
N VAL A 262 8.65 3.37 20.28
CA VAL A 262 7.32 3.17 20.91
C VAL A 262 7.33 3.44 22.43
N LYS A 263 8.44 3.12 23.09
CA LYS A 263 8.60 3.30 24.55
C LYS A 263 9.10 4.69 24.96
N ALA A 264 9.57 5.51 24.01
CA ALA A 264 10.15 6.81 24.26
C ALA A 264 9.25 7.97 23.83
N ILE A 265 7.98 7.71 23.52
CA ILE A 265 7.01 8.75 23.18
C ILE A 265 6.44 9.35 24.46
N ASP A 266 6.36 10.68 24.52
CA ASP A 266 5.78 11.40 25.67
C ASP A 266 4.28 11.10 25.79
N SER A 267 3.79 10.92 27.02
CA SER A 267 2.35 10.77 27.28
C SER A 267 1.55 11.95 26.75
N ALA A 268 2.13 13.15 26.69
CA ALA A 268 1.49 14.34 26.14
C ALA A 268 1.11 14.20 24.66
N PHE A 269 1.86 13.42 23.86
CA PHE A 269 1.51 13.13 22.47
C PHE A 269 0.45 12.02 22.38
N VAL A 270 0.60 10.96 23.17
CA VAL A 270 -0.33 9.82 23.20
C VAL A 270 -1.74 10.25 23.64
N ASP A 271 -1.84 11.10 24.67
CA ASP A 271 -3.12 11.58 25.20
C ASP A 271 -3.89 12.47 24.21
N ARG A 272 -3.19 13.06 23.23
CA ARG A 272 -3.77 13.95 22.21
C ARG A 272 -4.13 13.22 20.91
N ALA A 273 -3.53 12.06 20.68
CA ALA A 273 -3.78 11.23 19.52
C ALA A 273 -5.16 10.58 19.63
N ASP A 274 -5.96 10.70 18.58
CA ASP A 274 -7.25 10.03 18.50
C ASP A 274 -7.07 8.54 18.17
N ILE A 275 -6.02 8.21 17.42
CA ILE A 275 -5.63 6.84 17.08
C ILE A 275 -4.12 6.68 17.26
N VAL A 276 -3.73 5.62 17.96
CA VAL A 276 -2.34 5.15 18.05
C VAL A 276 -2.26 3.79 17.40
N GLN A 277 -1.62 3.71 16.23
CA GLN A 277 -1.44 2.48 15.49
C GLN A 277 0.02 2.01 15.61
N TYR A 278 0.16 0.80 16.14
CA TYR A 278 1.44 0.13 16.23
C TYR A 278 1.69 -0.74 14.99
N VAL A 279 2.84 -0.58 14.36
CA VAL A 279 3.25 -1.31 13.16
C VAL A 279 4.37 -2.27 13.53
N ASP A 280 4.05 -3.57 13.45
CA ASP A 280 5.01 -4.64 13.74
C ASP A 280 5.92 -4.99 12.55
N LEU A 281 6.94 -5.79 12.84
CA LEU A 281 7.73 -6.47 11.81
C LEU A 281 6.80 -7.30 10.88
N PRO A 282 7.06 -7.30 9.57
CA PRO A 282 6.20 -7.99 8.61
C PRO A 282 6.15 -9.49 8.90
N SER A 283 4.98 -10.09 8.71
CA SER A 283 4.80 -11.54 8.81
C SER A 283 5.60 -12.26 7.71
N ARG A 284 5.79 -13.58 7.85
CA ARG A 284 6.44 -14.39 6.81
C ARG A 284 5.73 -14.23 5.46
N GLU A 285 4.41 -14.15 5.49
CA GLU A 285 3.54 -13.98 4.34
C GLU A 285 3.72 -12.60 3.70
N ALA A 286 3.79 -11.53 4.51
CA ALA A 286 4.08 -10.18 4.02
C ALA A 286 5.49 -10.07 3.42
N ILE A 287 6.49 -10.69 4.06
CA ILE A 287 7.87 -10.74 3.55
C ILE A 287 7.91 -11.45 2.20
N TYR A 288 7.18 -12.55 2.03
CA TYR A 288 7.09 -13.25 0.75
C TYR A 288 6.57 -12.31 -0.35
N GLU A 289 5.49 -11.57 -0.08
CA GLU A 289 4.94 -10.63 -1.04
C GLU A 289 5.90 -9.47 -1.35
N ILE A 290 6.62 -8.92 -0.36
CA ILE A 290 7.67 -7.90 -0.58
C ILE A 290 8.79 -8.45 -1.48
N LEU A 291 9.26 -9.67 -1.22
CA LEU A 291 10.33 -10.28 -2.03
C LEU A 291 9.82 -10.61 -3.44
N ARG A 292 8.56 -11.04 -3.56
CA ARG A 292 7.89 -11.29 -4.83
C ARG A 292 7.76 -10.03 -5.66
N THR A 293 7.28 -8.91 -5.10
CA THR A 293 7.16 -7.64 -5.84
C THR A 293 8.53 -7.15 -6.32
N CYS A 294 9.56 -7.25 -5.47
CA CYS A 294 10.94 -6.96 -5.86
C CYS A 294 11.39 -7.84 -7.04
N LEU A 295 11.13 -9.15 -7.00
CA LEU A 295 11.50 -10.06 -8.09
C LEU A 295 10.75 -9.74 -9.37
N CYS A 296 9.44 -9.50 -9.31
CA CYS A 296 8.63 -9.09 -10.46
C CYS A 296 9.17 -7.80 -11.09
N GLU A 297 9.57 -6.82 -10.28
CA GLU A 297 10.15 -5.57 -10.77
C GLU A 297 11.49 -5.82 -11.50
N ILE A 298 12.38 -6.64 -10.92
CA ILE A 298 13.67 -7.00 -11.51
C ILE A 298 13.49 -7.77 -12.83
N VAL A 299 12.50 -8.67 -12.89
CA VAL A 299 12.13 -9.40 -14.12
C VAL A 299 11.56 -8.44 -15.16
N SER A 300 10.69 -7.50 -14.77
CA SER A 300 10.12 -6.50 -15.69
C SER A 300 11.18 -5.58 -16.29
N LYS A 301 12.25 -5.29 -15.56
CA LYS A 301 13.42 -4.52 -16.01
C LYS A 301 14.41 -5.34 -16.84
N GLY A 302 14.15 -6.64 -17.05
CA GLY A 302 15.01 -7.53 -17.84
C GLY A 302 16.34 -7.91 -17.16
N ILE A 303 16.52 -7.59 -15.87
CA ILE A 303 17.73 -7.94 -15.11
C ILE A 303 17.78 -9.45 -14.86
N VAL A 304 16.63 -10.06 -14.60
CA VAL A 304 16.44 -11.52 -14.45
C VAL A 304 15.58 -12.03 -15.60
N ALA A 305 15.86 -13.24 -16.07
CA ALA A 305 15.11 -13.89 -17.13
C ALA A 305 13.61 -13.98 -16.80
N THR A 306 12.76 -13.92 -17.83
CA THR A 306 11.30 -13.96 -17.67
C THR A 306 10.87 -15.28 -17.00
N VAL A 307 10.33 -15.17 -15.80
CA VAL A 307 9.85 -16.29 -14.99
C VAL A 307 8.46 -15.98 -14.44
N ASN A 308 7.60 -17.00 -14.37
CA ASN A 308 6.32 -16.87 -13.70
C ASN A 308 6.55 -16.91 -12.18
N VAL A 309 6.35 -15.76 -11.51
CA VAL A 309 6.47 -15.67 -10.05
C VAL A 309 5.10 -15.95 -9.42
N PRO A 310 4.94 -17.06 -8.69
CA PRO A 310 3.64 -17.45 -8.14
C PRO A 310 3.17 -16.49 -7.06
N THR A 311 1.86 -16.41 -6.87
CA THR A 311 1.22 -15.65 -5.76
C THR A 311 1.42 -16.35 -4.42
N LEU A 312 1.28 -15.63 -3.29
CA LEU A 312 1.36 -16.25 -1.95
C LEU A 312 0.45 -17.47 -1.81
N ARG A 313 -0.80 -17.39 -2.29
CA ARG A 313 -1.76 -18.51 -2.22
C ARG A 313 -1.26 -19.74 -2.98
N GLN A 314 -0.70 -19.53 -4.18
CA GLN A 314 -0.11 -20.63 -4.96
C GLN A 314 1.12 -21.21 -4.25
N ALA A 315 1.98 -20.35 -3.67
CA ALA A 315 3.15 -20.78 -2.92
C ALA A 315 2.76 -21.63 -1.69
N GLN A 316 1.73 -21.24 -0.95
CA GLN A 316 1.19 -22.01 0.17
C GLN A 316 0.64 -23.38 -0.26
N ILE A 317 -0.06 -23.45 -1.40
CA ILE A 317 -0.53 -24.71 -1.97
C ILE A 317 0.68 -25.61 -2.32
N TYR A 318 1.72 -25.05 -2.94
CA TYR A 318 2.94 -25.80 -3.24
C TYR A 318 3.66 -26.29 -1.99
N GLU A 319 3.73 -25.48 -0.93
CA GLU A 319 4.31 -25.86 0.36
C GLU A 319 3.52 -27.01 1.02
N ALA A 320 2.20 -26.92 1.05
CA ALA A 320 1.33 -27.96 1.59
C ALA A 320 1.49 -29.28 0.82
N THR A 321 1.48 -29.22 -0.52
CA THR A 321 1.66 -30.39 -1.38
C THR A 321 3.03 -31.04 -1.20
N ALA A 322 4.08 -30.24 -1.02
CA ALA A 322 5.44 -30.74 -0.79
C ALA A 322 5.60 -31.43 0.57
N LYS A 323 4.84 -31.02 1.60
CA LYS A 323 4.84 -31.69 2.91
C LYS A 323 4.13 -33.05 2.89
N THR A 324 3.13 -33.22 2.01
CA THR A 324 2.33 -34.45 1.93
C THR A 324 2.89 -35.53 0.99
N LEU A 325 3.68 -35.16 -0.04
CA LEU A 325 4.29 -36.11 -0.97
C LEU A 325 5.83 -35.91 -1.04
N PRO A 326 6.64 -36.84 -0.48
CA PRO A 326 8.08 -36.86 -0.69
C PRO A 326 8.40 -37.28 -2.14
N SER A 327 8.96 -36.34 -2.90
CA SER A 327 9.75 -36.32 -4.16
C SER A 327 10.01 -37.54 -5.06
N SER A 328 9.30 -38.68 -5.00
CA SER A 328 9.61 -39.85 -5.86
C SER A 328 8.55 -40.20 -6.93
N ALA A 329 7.50 -39.39 -7.11
CA ALA A 329 6.51 -39.62 -8.15
C ALA A 329 6.07 -38.30 -8.80
N VAL A 330 6.64 -37.97 -9.96
CA VAL A 330 5.98 -37.44 -11.18
C VAL A 330 7.11 -37.01 -12.14
N SER A 331 7.61 -37.93 -12.96
CA SER A 331 8.63 -37.69 -13.99
C SER A 331 8.02 -37.22 -15.32
N SER A 332 6.95 -36.41 -15.29
CA SER A 332 6.35 -35.87 -16.53
C SER A 332 5.51 -34.60 -16.31
N ALA A 333 5.93 -33.73 -15.39
CA ALA A 333 5.34 -32.40 -15.24
C ALA A 333 6.25 -31.39 -15.95
N ASN A 334 5.70 -30.62 -16.90
CA ASN A 334 6.36 -29.54 -17.65
C ASN A 334 7.46 -28.84 -16.85
N ASP A 335 8.68 -28.73 -17.41
CA ASP A 335 9.84 -28.09 -16.76
C ASP A 335 9.50 -26.71 -16.17
N LEU A 336 8.61 -25.96 -16.82
CA LEU A 336 8.13 -24.65 -16.37
C LEU A 336 7.37 -24.70 -15.04
N HIS A 337 6.52 -25.72 -14.83
CA HIS A 337 5.75 -25.85 -13.59
C HIS A 337 6.65 -26.21 -12.41
N ILE A 338 7.63 -27.10 -12.65
CA ILE A 338 8.64 -27.46 -11.65
C ILE A 338 9.48 -26.24 -11.27
N LYS A 339 9.93 -25.44 -12.26
CA LYS A 339 10.65 -24.18 -12.02
C LYS A 339 9.82 -23.20 -11.20
N THR A 340 8.55 -22.98 -11.56
CA THR A 340 7.63 -22.08 -10.84
C THR A 340 7.45 -22.52 -9.38
N LYS A 341 7.24 -23.83 -9.16
CA LYS A 341 7.14 -24.42 -7.83
C LYS A 341 8.41 -24.19 -7.01
N ASN A 342 9.58 -24.43 -7.60
CA ASN A 342 10.88 -24.25 -6.93
C ASN A 342 11.11 -22.80 -6.51
N VAL A 343 10.83 -21.83 -7.40
CA VAL A 343 10.91 -20.40 -7.08
C VAL A 343 9.99 -20.06 -5.89
N ALA A 344 8.76 -20.58 -5.87
CA ALA A 344 7.82 -20.37 -4.78
C ALA A 344 8.38 -20.84 -3.42
N LEU A 345 8.89 -22.08 -3.39
CA LEU A 345 9.38 -22.70 -2.16
C LEU A 345 10.66 -22.02 -1.66
N ARG A 346 11.57 -21.63 -2.56
CA ARG A 346 12.79 -20.90 -2.20
C ARG A 346 12.48 -19.51 -1.64
N LEU A 347 11.57 -18.77 -2.26
CA LEU A 347 11.12 -17.47 -1.75
C LEU A 347 10.43 -17.60 -0.38
N LEU A 348 9.60 -18.62 -0.16
CA LEU A 348 9.01 -18.89 1.16
C LEU A 348 10.08 -19.24 2.22
N GLY A 349 11.09 -20.01 1.84
CA GLY A 349 12.24 -20.33 2.69
C GLY A 349 13.03 -19.07 3.08
N LEU A 350 13.30 -18.19 2.11
CA LEU A 350 13.92 -16.88 2.33
C LEU A 350 13.07 -16.01 3.27
N ALA A 351 11.76 -15.96 3.05
CA ALA A 351 10.86 -15.17 3.89
C ALA A 351 10.86 -15.67 5.35
N ALA A 352 10.88 -16.99 5.57
CA ALA A 352 10.99 -17.56 6.90
C ALA A 352 12.33 -17.20 7.58
N GLN A 353 13.44 -17.24 6.84
CA GLN A 353 14.75 -16.86 7.36
C GLN A 353 14.82 -15.38 7.73
N CYS A 354 14.28 -14.50 6.88
CA CYS A 354 14.24 -13.06 7.13
C CYS A 354 13.36 -12.73 8.34
N ARG A 355 12.22 -13.43 8.51
CA ARG A 355 11.36 -13.28 9.68
C ARG A 355 12.06 -13.68 10.97
N ALA A 356 12.80 -14.78 10.95
CA ALA A 356 13.55 -15.26 12.10
C ALA A 356 14.69 -14.30 12.50
N GLN A 357 15.22 -13.54 11.54
CA GLN A 357 16.23 -12.50 11.77
C GLN A 357 15.63 -11.15 12.21
N GLY A 358 14.31 -10.97 12.10
CA GLY A 358 13.66 -9.72 12.45
C GLY A 358 14.01 -8.56 11.50
N LEU A 359 14.21 -8.84 10.22
CA LEU A 359 14.52 -7.79 9.23
C LEU A 359 13.35 -6.83 9.01
N SER A 360 13.64 -5.54 8.82
CA SER A 360 12.65 -4.53 8.47
C SER A 360 12.34 -4.46 6.97
N GLY A 361 11.20 -3.88 6.58
CA GLY A 361 10.74 -3.65 5.22
C GLY A 361 11.81 -2.93 4.40
N ARG A 362 12.35 -1.84 4.95
CA ARG A 362 13.52 -1.16 4.41
C ARG A 362 14.73 -2.08 4.21
N ALA A 363 15.05 -2.95 5.17
CA ALA A 363 16.14 -3.91 5.01
C ALA A 363 15.83 -4.95 3.91
N LEU A 364 14.61 -5.46 3.87
CA LEU A 364 14.11 -6.43 2.89
C LEU A 364 14.18 -5.89 1.46
N ARG A 365 13.71 -4.66 1.23
CA ARG A 365 13.76 -3.99 -0.09
C ARG A 365 15.18 -3.68 -0.55
N ARG A 366 16.16 -3.63 0.36
CA ARG A 366 17.58 -3.44 0.03
C ARG A 366 18.27 -4.75 -0.36
N LEU A 367 17.75 -5.91 0.05
CA LEU A 367 18.35 -7.22 -0.23
C LEU A 367 18.59 -7.47 -1.73
N PRO A 368 17.64 -7.19 -2.65
CA PRO A 368 17.86 -7.44 -4.08
C PRO A 368 19.02 -6.64 -4.67
N VAL A 369 19.17 -5.38 -4.25
CA VAL A 369 20.28 -4.52 -4.70
C VAL A 369 21.61 -5.05 -4.17
N LEU A 370 21.65 -5.48 -2.90
CA LEU A 370 22.84 -6.10 -2.31
C LEU A 370 23.22 -7.41 -3.03
N ALA A 371 22.23 -8.24 -3.37
CA ALA A 371 22.46 -9.50 -4.08
C ALA A 371 23.02 -9.26 -5.48
N LEU A 372 22.45 -8.29 -6.21
CA LEU A 372 22.93 -7.88 -7.52
C LEU A 372 24.39 -7.37 -7.47
N ALA A 373 24.67 -6.48 -6.52
CA ALA A 373 25.99 -5.87 -6.36
C ALA A 373 27.07 -6.88 -5.96
N ARG A 374 26.77 -7.82 -5.06
CA ARG A 374 27.77 -8.73 -4.48
C ARG A 374 27.98 -10.02 -5.28
N TYR A 375 26.94 -10.58 -5.90
CA TYR A 375 26.99 -11.96 -6.39
C TYR A 375 26.63 -12.16 -7.85
N ILE A 376 25.90 -11.23 -8.47
CA ILE A 376 25.46 -11.36 -9.87
C ILE A 376 26.40 -10.58 -10.79
N GLY A 377 26.97 -9.47 -10.30
CA GLY A 377 27.96 -8.67 -11.01
C GLY A 377 27.33 -7.74 -12.05
N ILE A 378 27.65 -6.46 -11.97
CA ILE A 378 27.17 -5.40 -12.88
C ILE A 378 27.63 -5.63 -14.34
N GLY A 379 28.70 -6.43 -14.54
CA GLY A 379 29.29 -6.71 -15.85
C GLY A 379 28.36 -7.41 -16.85
N ASN A 380 27.42 -8.24 -16.39
CA ASN A 380 26.39 -8.83 -17.26
C ASN A 380 25.22 -7.87 -17.56
N VAL A 381 25.03 -6.83 -16.73
CA VAL A 381 23.93 -5.85 -16.82
C VAL A 381 24.29 -4.65 -17.72
N MET A 382 25.58 -4.42 -17.99
CA MET A 382 26.05 -3.29 -18.82
C MET A 382 26.18 -3.61 -20.32
N SER A 383 25.99 -4.85 -20.76
CA SER A 383 26.02 -5.18 -22.19
C SER A 383 24.76 -4.76 -22.97
N PHE A 384 23.82 -4.07 -22.31
CA PHE A 384 22.50 -3.67 -22.83
C PHE A 384 22.51 -2.36 -23.66
N GLY A 385 23.67 -1.77 -23.93
CA GLY A 385 23.81 -0.51 -24.67
C GLY A 385 24.27 -0.61 -26.13
N GLY A 386 24.35 -1.81 -26.73
CA GLY A 386 24.89 -2.01 -28.08
C GLY A 386 23.83 -2.40 -29.11
N THR A 387 23.52 -1.46 -30.02
CA THR A 387 22.86 -1.62 -31.34
C THR A 387 22.23 -2.99 -31.65
N GLU A 388 20.90 -3.06 -31.59
CA GLU A 388 20.10 -4.21 -32.03
C GLU A 388 20.29 -4.49 -33.53
N GLN A 389 20.69 -5.72 -33.87
CA GLN A 389 20.41 -6.34 -35.18
C GLN A 389 19.15 -7.20 -35.07
N PRO A 390 18.22 -7.15 -36.04
CA PRO A 390 16.98 -7.91 -35.96
C PRO A 390 17.24 -9.38 -36.31
N GLY A 391 17.09 -10.29 -35.34
CA GLY A 391 17.09 -11.74 -35.63
C GLY A 391 17.42 -12.73 -34.51
N GLN A 392 17.76 -12.31 -33.29
CA GLN A 392 18.02 -13.26 -32.19
C GLN A 392 17.34 -12.82 -30.89
N SER A 393 16.34 -13.59 -30.46
CA SER A 393 15.71 -13.47 -29.14
C SER A 393 16.62 -14.11 -28.08
N SER A 394 17.69 -13.43 -27.67
CA SER A 394 18.41 -13.78 -26.45
C SER A 394 17.72 -13.11 -25.26
N SER A 395 17.10 -13.91 -24.39
CA SER A 395 16.60 -13.45 -23.09
C SER A 395 17.80 -13.06 -22.22
N GLY A 396 18.26 -11.82 -22.33
CA GLY A 396 19.55 -11.34 -21.80
C GLY A 396 19.67 -11.20 -20.28
N GLY A 397 18.65 -11.61 -19.51
CA GLY A 397 18.66 -11.52 -18.04
C GLY A 397 19.40 -12.67 -17.36
N ALA A 398 19.89 -12.45 -16.15
CA ALA A 398 20.47 -13.50 -15.30
C ALA A 398 19.41 -14.58 -14.98
N ASP A 399 19.83 -15.83 -14.81
CA ASP A 399 18.92 -16.90 -14.40
C ASP A 399 18.33 -16.59 -13.01
N VAL A 400 17.04 -16.87 -12.83
CA VAL A 400 16.33 -16.67 -11.55
C VAL A 400 16.98 -17.48 -10.44
N ASP A 401 17.50 -18.67 -10.75
CA ASP A 401 18.17 -19.51 -9.75
C ASP A 401 19.46 -18.88 -9.24
N VAL A 402 20.22 -18.20 -10.11
CA VAL A 402 21.43 -17.45 -9.74
C VAL A 402 21.07 -16.25 -8.85
N TRP A 403 19.98 -15.56 -9.17
CA TRP A 403 19.49 -14.45 -8.35
C TRP A 403 19.04 -14.93 -6.97
N LEU A 404 18.28 -16.03 -6.89
CA LEU A 404 17.84 -16.64 -5.63
C LEU A 404 19.03 -17.12 -4.79
N ASP A 405 20.04 -17.72 -5.41
CA ASP A 405 21.30 -18.11 -4.75
C ASP A 405 22.01 -16.89 -4.15
N GLY A 406 22.07 -15.78 -4.90
CA GLY A 406 22.61 -14.51 -4.44
C GLY A 406 21.86 -13.97 -3.22
N MET A 407 20.52 -13.95 -3.28
CA MET A 407 19.66 -13.53 -2.18
C MET A 407 19.88 -14.37 -0.92
N GLU A 408 19.92 -15.69 -1.04
CA GLU A 408 20.18 -16.58 0.09
C GLU A 408 21.57 -16.36 0.71
N LYS A 409 22.57 -16.01 -0.09
CA LYS A 409 23.91 -15.67 0.43
C LYS A 409 23.89 -14.35 1.20
N VAL A 410 23.27 -13.29 0.66
CA VAL A 410 23.14 -11.99 1.34
C VAL A 410 22.45 -12.16 2.70
N VAL A 411 21.33 -12.87 2.74
CA VAL A 411 20.56 -13.08 3.98
C VAL A 411 21.39 -13.85 5.02
N ARG A 412 22.15 -14.87 4.59
CA ARG A 412 23.08 -15.60 5.47
C ARG A 412 24.23 -14.73 5.97
N GLU A 413 24.76 -13.83 5.16
CA GLU A 413 25.80 -12.89 5.59
C GLU A 413 25.29 -11.86 6.59
N GLN A 414 24.11 -11.25 6.35
CA GLN A 414 23.50 -10.35 7.31
C GLN A 414 23.24 -11.02 8.66
N THR A 415 22.86 -12.30 8.66
CA THR A 415 22.75 -13.08 9.90
C THR A 415 24.09 -13.13 10.66
N LYS A 416 25.20 -13.32 9.96
CA LYS A 416 26.53 -13.37 10.57
C LYS A 416 26.95 -11.99 11.08
N GLU A 417 26.64 -10.93 10.36
CA GLU A 417 26.91 -9.55 10.78
C GLU A 417 26.09 -9.16 12.01
N LEU A 418 24.78 -9.46 12.05
CA LEU A 418 23.95 -9.22 13.24
C LEU A 418 24.48 -9.98 14.47
N LYS A 419 24.91 -11.23 14.30
CA LYS A 419 25.52 -12.04 15.38
C LYS A 419 26.91 -11.54 15.82
N ARG A 420 27.54 -10.64 15.08
CA ARG A 420 28.81 -10.01 15.49
C ARG A 420 28.58 -8.70 16.24
N LEU A 421 27.43 -8.05 16.01
CA LEU A 421 27.06 -6.77 16.62
C LEU A 421 26.34 -6.95 17.95
N ASN A 422 25.63 -8.07 18.12
CA ASN A 422 25.08 -8.56 19.39
C ASN A 422 26.06 -9.51 20.07
#